data_AF-A0A7J6FE68-F1
#
_entry.id   AF-A0A7J6FE68-F1
#
_cell.length_a   1.000
_cell.length_b   1.000
_cell.length_c   1.000
_cell.angle_alpha   90.00
_cell.angle_beta   90.00
_cell.angle_gamma   90.00
#
_symmetry.space_group_name_H-M   'P 1'
#
loop_
_entity.id
_entity.type
_entity.pdbx_description
1 polymer ?
#
loop_
_entity_poly.entity_id
_entity_poly.type
_entity_poly.pdbx_seq_one_letter_code
_entity_poly.pdbx_strand_id
1 'polypeptide(L)'
;MFGFMKLPANKISKQKSVDPGFSASTANPYDSDTENAKQNIVKPARRTSSEPMLFVPDYGDGDRYRNDFRDSGGIENQSVQELEKYAVYKAEETTKSVNNCLKIAEDIREDATRTLDMLNQQGEQINRTHMMAVDIDRDLSRGEKLLNNLGGMFSKPWKPKKTRDITGPLTTADKASKRSENNLEQRQNLGLAPVPTGNKSTTKTPQSETTGALQKVEVEKTKQDDALSDLSNILGDLKNMAVDMGSELNRQNKALDHVSDDVDELNSRVKGANQRARRLIGK
;
A
#
# COMPACT_ATOMS: atom_id res chain seq x y z
N MET A 1 5.17 -75.06 37.43
CA MET A 1 6.09 -75.18 38.58
C MET A 1 6.82 -73.85 38.69
N PHE A 2 6.75 -73.20 39.86
CA PHE A 2 7.23 -71.84 40.21
C PHE A 2 6.45 -70.68 39.53
N GLY A 3 5.95 -69.62 40.18
CA GLY A 3 5.96 -69.12 41.56
C GLY A 3 5.43 -67.67 41.53
N PHE A 4 4.51 -67.32 42.43
CA PHE A 4 3.92 -65.98 42.63
C PHE A 4 4.94 -64.95 43.16
N MET A 5 4.80 -63.66 42.81
CA MET A 5 4.99 -62.43 43.66
C MET A 5 4.67 -61.19 42.79
N LYS A 6 3.61 -60.39 43.01
CA LYS A 6 3.26 -59.43 44.09
C LYS A 6 4.16 -58.18 44.13
N LEU A 7 3.56 -57.04 43.74
CA LEU A 7 4.03 -55.64 43.97
C LEU A 7 4.10 -55.29 45.47
N PRO A 8 4.91 -54.27 45.84
CA PRO A 8 4.31 -53.14 46.58
C PRO A 8 4.90 -51.73 46.31
N ALA A 9 3.97 -50.75 46.34
CA ALA A 9 3.96 -49.39 46.92
C ALA A 9 5.23 -48.51 47.13
N ASN A 10 5.20 -47.33 46.48
CA ASN A 10 5.08 -45.95 47.02
C ASN A 10 6.09 -45.35 48.06
N LYS A 11 6.68 -44.18 47.72
CA LYS A 11 7.03 -42.97 48.55
C LYS A 11 7.90 -42.00 47.73
N ILE A 12 7.40 -40.85 47.25
CA ILE A 12 7.35 -39.50 47.87
C ILE A 12 8.68 -39.00 48.45
N SER A 13 9.24 -37.97 47.81
CA SER A 13 10.02 -36.89 48.43
C SER A 13 9.66 -35.56 47.76
N LYS A 14 9.33 -34.55 48.58
CA LYS A 14 9.03 -33.15 48.23
C LYS A 14 10.15 -32.26 48.75
N GLN A 15 10.52 -31.21 48.00
CA GLN A 15 11.00 -29.90 48.49
C GLN A 15 10.92 -28.90 47.31
N LYS A 16 9.86 -28.07 47.17
CA LYS A 16 9.71 -26.64 47.58
C LYS A 16 10.90 -25.74 47.21
N SER A 17 10.74 -24.88 46.18
CA SER A 17 10.44 -23.42 46.22
C SER A 17 11.74 -22.60 46.24
N VAL A 18 11.98 -21.60 45.38
CA VAL A 18 11.39 -20.24 45.40
C VAL A 18 11.48 -19.59 44.00
N ASP A 19 10.41 -18.91 43.60
CA ASP A 19 10.28 -17.97 42.47
C ASP A 19 10.50 -16.54 43.02
N PRO A 20 10.92 -15.53 42.23
CA PRO A 20 9.87 -14.74 41.57
C PRO A 20 10.24 -14.18 40.19
N GLY A 21 9.32 -14.38 39.24
CA GLY A 21 8.57 -13.28 38.64
C GLY A 21 9.09 -12.72 37.33
N PHE A 22 8.35 -12.93 36.25
CA PHE A 22 7.78 -11.87 35.37
C PHE A 22 6.80 -12.54 34.39
N SER A 23 5.54 -12.13 34.44
CA SER A 23 4.44 -12.62 33.60
C SER A 23 4.67 -12.27 32.11
N ALA A 24 4.68 -13.28 31.24
CA ALA A 24 4.46 -13.12 29.81
C ALA A 24 3.04 -13.60 29.49
N SER A 25 2.12 -12.66 29.34
CA SER A 25 0.75 -12.90 28.87
C SER A 25 0.75 -13.07 27.35
N THR A 26 0.78 -14.31 26.87
CA THR A 26 0.43 -14.67 25.49
C THR A 26 -1.08 -14.79 25.39
N ALA A 27 -1.73 -13.83 24.76
CA ALA A 27 -3.14 -13.94 24.35
C ALA A 27 -3.20 -14.07 22.82
N ASN A 28 -3.72 -15.21 22.35
CA ASN A 28 -4.01 -15.47 20.94
C ASN A 28 -5.26 -14.69 20.49
N PRO A 29 -5.35 -14.24 19.22
CA PRO A 29 -6.37 -13.29 18.76
C PRO A 29 -7.59 -13.94 18.07
N TYR A 30 -7.82 -15.25 18.23
CA TYR A 30 -8.80 -16.01 17.42
C TYR A 30 -9.83 -16.83 18.23
N ASP A 31 -10.20 -16.38 19.42
CA ASP A 31 -11.28 -17.03 20.18
C ASP A 31 -12.40 -16.03 20.48
N SER A 32 -13.54 -16.16 19.81
CA SER A 32 -14.75 -15.39 20.10
C SER A 32 -15.97 -16.21 19.70
N ASP A 33 -16.52 -16.93 20.68
CA ASP A 33 -17.92 -17.36 20.69
C ASP A 33 -18.47 -17.19 22.10
N THR A 34 -19.26 -16.15 22.34
CA THR A 34 -20.45 -16.23 23.22
C THR A 34 -21.36 -15.00 23.06
N GLU A 35 -22.59 -15.23 22.60
CA GLU A 35 -23.69 -14.26 22.67
C GLU A 35 -24.21 -14.12 24.11
N ASN A 36 -24.45 -12.90 24.59
CA ASN A 36 -25.71 -12.55 25.27
C ASN A 36 -25.93 -11.02 25.35
N ALA A 37 -27.21 -10.64 25.34
CA ALA A 37 -27.75 -9.34 24.97
C ALA A 37 -27.78 -8.25 26.07
N LYS A 38 -28.02 -7.01 25.58
CA LYS A 38 -28.58 -5.79 26.22
C LYS A 38 -27.57 -4.70 26.65
N GLN A 39 -27.40 -3.69 25.79
CA GLN A 39 -27.78 -2.27 26.00
C GLN A 39 -27.15 -1.38 24.91
N ASN A 40 -27.99 -0.66 24.17
CA ASN A 40 -27.58 0.32 23.16
C ASN A 40 -26.85 1.50 23.82
N ILE A 41 -25.52 1.53 23.69
CA ILE A 41 -24.70 2.74 23.83
C ILE A 41 -23.72 2.73 22.65
N VAL A 42 -24.00 3.56 21.63
CA VAL A 42 -23.09 3.77 20.50
C VAL A 42 -21.86 4.50 21.02
N LYS A 43 -20.76 3.75 21.26
CA LYS A 43 -19.44 4.33 21.47
C LYS A 43 -18.84 4.69 20.11
N PRO A 44 -18.26 5.88 19.91
CA PRO A 44 -17.63 6.23 18.65
C PRO A 44 -16.46 5.27 18.36
N ALA A 45 -16.35 4.86 17.10
CA ALA A 45 -15.33 3.95 16.63
C ALA A 45 -13.91 4.45 16.97
N ARG A 46 -13.06 3.52 17.39
CA ARG A 46 -11.66 3.73 17.72
C ARG A 46 -10.92 4.11 16.43
N ARG A 47 -10.51 5.37 16.31
CA ARG A 47 -9.84 5.94 15.12
C ARG A 47 -8.47 5.27 14.90
N THR A 48 -8.19 4.87 13.66
CA THR A 48 -6.86 4.46 13.21
C THR A 48 -6.01 5.71 12.96
N SER A 49 -4.71 5.63 13.21
CA SER A 49 -3.80 6.77 13.38
C SER A 49 -3.33 7.44 12.07
N SER A 50 -4.13 7.43 11.00
CA SER A 50 -3.69 7.91 9.68
C SER A 50 -4.76 8.69 8.89
N GLU A 51 -5.85 9.13 9.54
CA GLU A 51 -6.74 10.12 8.93
C GLU A 51 -6.09 11.51 9.02
N PRO A 52 -5.92 12.24 7.89
CA PRO A 52 -5.46 13.62 7.96
C PRO A 52 -6.53 14.45 8.66
N MET A 53 -6.19 14.95 9.85
CA MET A 53 -7.03 15.93 10.54
C MET A 53 -7.07 17.20 9.69
N LEU A 54 -8.26 17.55 9.21
CA LEU A 54 -8.55 18.89 8.69
C LEU A 54 -8.40 19.88 9.85
N PHE A 55 -7.18 20.38 10.02
CA PHE A 55 -6.89 21.42 11.00
C PHE A 55 -7.41 22.73 10.43
N VAL A 56 -8.58 23.15 10.90
CA VAL A 56 -9.07 24.52 10.64
C VAL A 56 -8.39 25.42 11.65
N PRO A 57 -7.45 26.30 11.26
CA PRO A 57 -6.84 27.21 12.20
C PRO A 57 -7.87 28.27 12.62
N ASP A 58 -8.08 28.38 13.92
CA ASP A 58 -8.91 29.39 14.56
C ASP A 58 -8.02 30.56 14.98
N TYR A 59 -8.19 31.74 14.37
CA TYR A 59 -7.81 33.05 14.94
C TYR A 59 -8.52 34.23 14.23
N GLY A 60 -9.24 35.03 15.02
CA GLY A 60 -9.39 36.50 14.95
C GLY A 60 -10.06 37.10 13.70
N ASP A 61 -11.34 37.49 13.83
CA ASP A 61 -12.22 38.13 12.81
C ASP A 61 -12.82 37.20 11.75
N GLY A 62 -12.27 35.99 11.57
CA GLY A 62 -12.82 34.98 10.65
C GLY A 62 -14.17 34.39 11.06
N ASP A 63 -14.58 34.52 12.33
CA ASP A 63 -15.88 34.01 12.79
C ASP A 63 -17.07 34.88 12.40
N ARG A 64 -16.87 36.19 12.15
CA ARG A 64 -17.98 37.09 11.77
C ARG A 64 -18.63 36.71 10.45
N TYR A 65 -17.83 36.27 9.50
CA TYR A 65 -18.27 35.93 8.14
C TYR A 65 -18.54 34.44 7.95
N ARG A 66 -18.27 33.62 8.97
CA ARG A 66 -18.39 32.17 8.93
C ARG A 66 -19.85 31.69 8.83
N ASN A 67 -20.78 32.48 9.37
CA ASN A 67 -22.21 32.22 9.33
C ASN A 67 -22.93 32.89 8.14
N ASP A 68 -22.19 33.40 7.15
CA ASP A 68 -22.72 34.04 5.93
C ASP A 68 -23.82 35.09 6.22
N PHE A 69 -23.64 35.87 7.30
CA PHE A 69 -24.57 36.89 7.80
C PHE A 69 -25.96 36.38 8.24
N ARG A 70 -26.14 35.08 8.50
CA ARG A 70 -27.41 34.52 9.01
C ARG A 70 -27.87 35.19 10.30
N ASP A 71 -26.94 35.49 11.20
CA ASP A 71 -27.26 36.09 12.51
C ASP A 71 -27.50 37.60 12.44
N SER A 72 -27.09 38.24 11.34
CA SER A 72 -27.18 39.69 11.11
C SER A 72 -28.24 40.09 10.08
N GLY A 73 -29.18 39.18 9.79
CA GLY A 73 -30.35 39.45 8.95
C GLY A 73 -30.15 39.19 7.46
N GLY A 74 -29.08 38.49 7.06
CA GLY A 74 -28.80 38.15 5.67
C GLY A 74 -27.99 39.21 4.92
N ILE A 75 -27.58 38.85 3.71
CA ILE A 75 -26.70 39.64 2.84
C ILE A 75 -27.37 40.96 2.44
N GLU A 76 -28.68 40.96 2.20
CA GLU A 76 -29.44 42.17 1.82
C GLU A 76 -29.46 43.28 2.88
N ASN A 77 -29.19 42.93 4.14
CA ASN A 77 -29.20 43.88 5.27
C ASN A 77 -27.81 44.40 5.65
N GLN A 78 -26.77 44.05 4.87
CA GLN A 78 -25.40 44.50 5.12
C GLN A 78 -25.02 45.74 4.32
N SER A 79 -24.04 46.50 4.82
CA SER A 79 -23.47 47.62 4.07
C SER A 79 -22.57 47.12 2.94
N VAL A 80 -22.41 47.94 1.89
CA VAL A 80 -21.52 47.62 0.76
C VAL A 80 -20.09 47.33 1.23
N GLN A 81 -19.60 48.07 2.23
CA GLN A 81 -18.26 47.90 2.80
C GLN A 81 -18.11 46.53 3.50
N GLU A 82 -19.18 46.05 4.14
CA GLU A 82 -19.19 44.74 4.79
C GLU A 82 -19.23 43.61 3.75
N LEU A 83 -19.99 43.81 2.66
CA LEU A 83 -20.02 42.88 1.53
C LEU A 83 -18.68 42.81 0.79
N GLU A 84 -17.97 43.93 0.65
CA GLU A 84 -16.62 43.98 0.07
C GLU A 84 -15.60 43.18 0.92
N LYS A 85 -15.63 43.35 2.24
CA LYS A 85 -14.79 42.57 3.17
C LYS A 85 -15.12 41.09 3.13
N TYR A 86 -16.41 40.76 3.09
CA TYR A 86 -16.88 39.38 2.97
C TYR A 86 -16.42 38.71 1.66
N ALA A 87 -16.48 39.42 0.53
CA ALA A 87 -16.01 38.91 -0.75
C ALA A 87 -14.51 38.58 -0.71
N VAL A 88 -13.71 39.48 -0.12
CA VAL A 88 -12.28 39.24 0.12
C VAL A 88 -12.06 38.03 1.04
N TYR A 89 -12.78 37.97 2.17
CA TYR A 89 -12.69 36.86 3.11
C TYR A 89 -13.00 35.51 2.44
N LYS A 90 -14.09 35.42 1.66
CA LYS A 90 -14.46 34.19 0.95
C LYS A 90 -13.45 33.82 -0.13
N ALA A 91 -12.87 34.79 -0.83
CA ALA A 91 -11.80 34.53 -1.79
C ALA A 91 -10.54 33.98 -1.08
N GLU A 92 -10.14 34.56 0.06
CA GLU A 92 -9.02 34.05 0.86
C GLU A 92 -9.30 32.65 1.43
N GLU A 93 -10.51 32.41 1.95
CA GLU A 93 -10.94 31.10 2.45
C GLU A 93 -10.87 30.03 1.35
N THR A 94 -11.39 30.34 0.17
CA THR A 94 -11.32 29.47 -1.02
C THR A 94 -9.87 29.18 -1.40
N THR A 95 -9.03 30.20 -1.46
CA THR A 95 -7.60 30.07 -1.77
C THR A 95 -6.89 29.16 -0.77
N LYS A 96 -7.17 29.31 0.54
CA LYS A 96 -6.62 28.43 1.59
C LYS A 96 -7.08 26.98 1.39
N SER A 97 -8.35 26.77 1.07
CA SER A 97 -8.88 25.43 0.79
C SER A 97 -8.22 24.77 -0.41
N VAL A 98 -8.04 25.49 -1.52
CA VAL A 98 -7.36 24.98 -2.73
C VAL A 98 -5.90 24.63 -2.42
N ASN A 99 -5.18 25.50 -1.71
CA ASN A 99 -3.80 25.22 -1.29
C ASN A 99 -3.69 23.99 -0.38
N ASN A 100 -4.66 23.77 0.51
CA ASN A 100 -4.70 22.56 1.32
C ASN A 100 -4.91 21.31 0.45
N CYS A 101 -5.81 21.35 -0.54
CA CYS A 101 -5.99 20.26 -1.50
C CYS A 101 -4.71 19.98 -2.30
N LEU A 102 -4.01 21.03 -2.72
CA LEU A 102 -2.74 20.91 -3.45
C LEU A 102 -1.70 20.15 -2.60
N LYS A 103 -1.51 20.57 -1.34
CA LYS A 103 -0.59 19.89 -0.41
C LYS A 103 -0.94 18.41 -0.25
N ILE A 104 -2.21 18.08 -0.05
CA ILE A 104 -2.66 16.68 0.07
C ILE A 104 -2.36 15.90 -1.22
N ALA A 105 -2.61 16.49 -2.38
CA ALA A 105 -2.32 15.85 -3.66
C ALA A 105 -0.82 15.59 -3.87
N GLU A 106 0.05 16.52 -3.44
CA GLU A 106 1.50 16.34 -3.46
C GLU A 106 1.95 15.20 -2.54
N ASP A 107 1.42 15.12 -1.33
CA ASP A 107 1.71 14.04 -0.38
C ASP A 107 1.29 12.68 -0.98
N ILE A 108 0.10 12.59 -1.59
CA ILE A 108 -0.37 11.36 -2.28
C ILE A 108 0.55 11.00 -3.45
N ARG A 109 1.04 11.98 -4.21
CA ARG A 109 1.96 11.74 -5.34
C ARG A 109 3.28 11.15 -4.85
N GLU A 110 3.81 11.62 -3.72
CA GLU A 110 5.02 11.05 -3.12
C GLU A 110 4.79 9.59 -2.68
N ASP A 111 3.69 9.32 -1.99
CA ASP A 111 3.35 7.96 -1.54
C ASP A 111 3.07 7.00 -2.71
N ALA A 112 2.41 7.48 -3.77
CA ALA A 112 2.20 6.71 -5.00
C ALA A 112 3.54 6.35 -5.67
N THR A 113 4.52 7.26 -5.65
CA THR A 113 5.86 7.01 -6.19
C THR A 113 6.57 5.89 -5.41
N ARG A 114 6.55 5.96 -4.07
CA ARG A 114 7.12 4.89 -3.22
C ARG A 114 6.42 3.55 -3.45
N THR A 115 5.09 3.58 -3.62
CA THR A 115 4.29 2.38 -3.90
C THR A 115 4.66 1.74 -5.24
N LEU A 116 4.85 2.55 -6.28
CA LEU A 116 5.31 2.07 -7.60
C LEU A 116 6.70 1.42 -7.51
N ASP A 117 7.63 2.01 -6.76
CA ASP A 117 8.96 1.43 -6.58
C ASP A 117 8.89 0.08 -5.84
N MET A 118 8.04 -0.02 -4.81
CA MET A 118 7.78 -1.28 -4.12
C MET A 118 7.17 -2.33 -5.05
N LEU A 119 6.18 -1.96 -5.87
CA LEU A 119 5.56 -2.87 -6.84
C LEU A 119 6.61 -3.39 -7.82
N ASN A 120 7.46 -2.53 -8.37
CA ASN A 120 8.53 -2.97 -9.27
C ASN A 120 9.48 -3.98 -8.59
N GLN A 121 9.91 -3.70 -7.36
CA GLN A 121 10.77 -4.63 -6.59
C GLN A 121 10.08 -5.97 -6.33
N GLN A 122 8.78 -5.97 -6.03
CA GLN A 122 7.99 -7.20 -5.85
C GLN A 122 7.88 -7.99 -7.15
N GLY A 123 7.66 -7.32 -8.29
CA GLY A 123 7.63 -7.93 -9.61
C GLY A 123 8.95 -8.63 -9.96
N GLU A 124 10.09 -8.01 -9.63
CA GLU A 124 11.39 -8.65 -9.78
C GLU A 124 11.57 -9.86 -8.86
N GLN A 125 11.09 -9.80 -7.62
CA GLN A 125 11.15 -10.95 -6.70
C GLN A 125 10.33 -12.13 -7.22
N ILE A 126 9.15 -11.88 -7.82
CA ILE A 126 8.34 -12.92 -8.45
C ILE A 126 9.10 -13.53 -9.64
N ASN A 127 9.73 -12.71 -10.47
CA ASN A 127 10.58 -13.19 -11.57
C ASN A 127 11.75 -14.05 -11.05
N ARG A 128 12.44 -13.64 -9.98
CA ARG A 128 13.50 -14.44 -9.36
C ARG A 128 12.97 -15.78 -8.84
N THR A 129 11.77 -15.79 -8.26
CA THR A 129 11.11 -17.00 -7.75
C THR A 129 10.81 -17.98 -8.88
N HIS A 130 10.30 -17.49 -10.01
CA HIS A 130 10.11 -18.28 -11.23
C HIS A 130 11.41 -18.92 -11.72
N MET A 131 12.50 -18.15 -11.78
CA MET A 131 13.81 -18.69 -12.20
C MET A 131 14.32 -19.77 -11.24
N MET A 132 14.15 -19.57 -9.93
CA MET A 132 14.48 -20.60 -8.94
C MET A 132 13.65 -21.88 -9.14
N ALA A 133 12.35 -21.75 -9.47
CA ALA A 133 11.51 -22.92 -9.76
C ALA A 133 12.03 -23.70 -10.98
N VAL A 134 12.48 -23.02 -12.03
CA VAL A 134 13.11 -23.63 -13.22
C VAL A 134 14.41 -24.37 -12.84
N ASP A 135 15.25 -23.76 -12.00
CA ASP A 135 16.50 -24.40 -11.56
C ASP A 135 16.21 -25.67 -10.74
N ILE A 136 15.22 -25.62 -9.83
CA ILE A 136 14.78 -26.79 -9.07
C ILE A 136 14.21 -27.86 -10.02
N ASP A 137 13.43 -27.50 -11.04
CA ASP A 137 12.92 -28.44 -12.04
C ASP A 137 14.06 -29.21 -12.73
N ARG A 138 15.12 -28.50 -13.11
CA ARG A 138 16.31 -29.06 -13.75
C ARG A 138 17.06 -30.00 -12.83
N ASP A 139 17.28 -29.60 -11.59
CA ASP A 139 18.01 -30.40 -10.61
C ASP A 139 17.21 -31.62 -10.14
N LEU A 140 15.90 -31.48 -9.94
CA LEU A 140 15.01 -32.62 -9.73
C LEU A 140 15.07 -33.58 -10.90
N SER A 141 14.98 -33.11 -12.14
CA SER A 141 15.05 -33.97 -13.32
C SER A 141 16.36 -34.77 -13.40
N ARG A 142 17.49 -34.19 -12.95
CA ARG A 142 18.77 -34.91 -12.82
C ARG A 142 18.74 -35.91 -11.67
N GLY A 143 18.28 -35.49 -10.49
CA GLY A 143 18.17 -36.34 -9.30
C GLY A 143 17.26 -37.55 -9.52
N GLU A 144 16.14 -37.37 -10.22
CA GLU A 144 15.20 -38.44 -10.56
C GLU A 144 15.83 -39.49 -11.48
N LYS A 145 16.63 -39.07 -12.47
CA LYS A 145 17.40 -40.00 -13.33
C LYS A 145 18.40 -40.81 -12.51
N LEU A 146 19.12 -40.17 -11.59
CA LEU A 146 20.04 -40.85 -10.69
C LEU A 146 19.31 -41.87 -9.79
N LEU A 147 18.19 -41.46 -9.16
CA LEU A 147 17.36 -42.34 -8.32
C LEU A 147 16.76 -43.52 -9.08
N ASN A 148 16.50 -43.36 -10.38
CA ASN A 148 16.09 -44.48 -11.22
C ASN A 148 17.26 -45.47 -11.45
N ASN A 149 18.46 -44.97 -11.72
CA ASN A 149 19.66 -45.78 -11.97
C ASN A 149 20.25 -46.46 -10.72
N LEU A 150 20.02 -45.89 -9.53
CA LEU A 150 20.41 -46.46 -8.22
C LEU A 150 19.64 -47.74 -7.86
N GLY A 151 18.57 -48.02 -8.59
CA GLY A 151 17.84 -49.26 -8.45
C GLY A 151 18.61 -50.45 -9.04
N GLY A 152 19.10 -51.36 -8.19
CA GLY A 152 19.70 -52.62 -8.65
C GLY A 152 18.68 -53.55 -9.33
N MET A 153 19.16 -54.71 -9.82
CA MET A 153 18.36 -55.72 -10.57
C MET A 153 17.10 -56.23 -9.85
N PHE A 154 16.94 -55.96 -8.55
CA PHE A 154 15.79 -56.37 -7.74
C PHE A 154 14.83 -55.22 -7.38
N SER A 155 15.17 -53.98 -7.71
CA SER A 155 14.30 -52.84 -7.43
C SER A 155 13.35 -52.58 -8.61
N LYS A 156 12.05 -52.38 -8.32
CA LYS A 156 11.08 -52.03 -9.37
C LYS A 156 11.50 -50.71 -10.05
N PRO A 157 11.44 -50.58 -11.39
CA PRO A 157 11.73 -49.33 -12.07
C PRO A 157 10.78 -48.23 -11.59
N TRP A 158 11.27 -47.01 -11.40
CA TRP A 158 10.47 -45.86 -10.98
C TRP A 158 10.46 -44.81 -12.07
N LYS A 159 9.27 -44.47 -12.57
CA LYS A 159 9.09 -43.39 -13.53
C LYS A 159 8.59 -42.16 -12.78
N PRO A 160 9.35 -41.05 -12.72
CA PRO A 160 8.85 -39.80 -12.18
C PRO A 160 7.64 -39.35 -13.01
N LYS A 161 6.63 -38.81 -12.34
CA LYS A 161 5.48 -38.19 -13.00
C LYS A 161 5.75 -36.70 -13.08
N LYS A 162 5.89 -36.18 -14.31
CA LYS A 162 5.89 -34.75 -14.60
C LYS A 162 4.56 -34.43 -15.29
N THR A 163 3.71 -33.62 -14.67
CA THR A 163 2.37 -33.30 -15.22
C THR A 163 2.36 -32.03 -16.06
N ARG A 164 3.39 -31.17 -15.89
CA ARG A 164 3.59 -29.96 -16.69
C ARG A 164 5.05 -29.52 -16.70
N ASP A 165 5.40 -28.71 -17.69
CA ASP A 165 6.72 -28.11 -17.82
C ASP A 165 6.77 -26.74 -17.14
N ILE A 166 7.76 -26.59 -16.26
CA ILE A 166 8.07 -25.35 -15.56
C ILE A 166 8.87 -24.47 -16.53
N THR A 167 8.19 -23.48 -17.10
CA THR A 167 8.71 -22.68 -18.23
C THR A 167 9.47 -21.43 -17.74
N GLY A 168 9.25 -21.01 -16.48
CA GLY A 168 9.82 -19.81 -15.90
C GLY A 168 8.92 -18.59 -16.05
N PRO A 169 9.45 -17.37 -15.83
CA PRO A 169 8.64 -16.16 -15.79
C PRO A 169 7.90 -16.01 -17.12
N LEU A 170 6.60 -15.72 -17.05
CA LEU A 170 5.86 -15.28 -18.21
C LEU A 170 6.45 -13.95 -18.70
N THR A 171 7.42 -14.02 -19.59
CA THR A 171 7.74 -12.90 -20.47
C THR A 171 6.59 -12.82 -21.47
N THR A 172 5.41 -12.38 -21.02
CA THR A 172 4.38 -11.95 -21.94
C THR A 172 5.03 -10.86 -22.78
N ALA A 173 5.38 -11.20 -24.02
CA ALA A 173 5.69 -10.24 -25.07
C ALA A 173 4.37 -9.55 -25.46
N ASP A 174 3.65 -9.01 -24.48
CA ASP A 174 2.60 -8.05 -24.71
C ASP A 174 3.34 -6.80 -25.13
N LYS A 175 3.53 -6.65 -26.46
CA LYS A 175 4.08 -5.51 -27.18
C LYS A 175 4.44 -4.39 -26.21
N ALA A 176 5.65 -4.43 -25.68
CA ALA A 176 6.20 -3.35 -24.88
C ALA A 176 6.19 -2.13 -25.81
N SER A 177 5.14 -1.32 -25.71
CA SER A 177 5.16 0.02 -26.25
C SER A 177 6.45 0.63 -25.72
N LYS A 178 7.23 1.24 -26.60
CA LYS A 178 8.46 2.01 -26.34
C LYS A 178 8.23 3.20 -25.40
N ARG A 179 7.37 3.05 -24.39
CA ARG A 179 6.90 4.02 -23.42
C ARG A 179 7.50 3.74 -22.04
N SER A 180 7.88 2.50 -21.75
CA SER A 180 8.47 2.12 -20.44
C SER A 180 9.90 2.64 -20.25
N GLU A 181 10.75 2.64 -21.29
CA GLU A 181 12.09 3.24 -21.21
C GLU A 181 12.03 4.78 -21.15
N ASN A 182 11.13 5.39 -21.93
CA ASN A 182 10.93 6.84 -21.90
C ASN A 182 10.39 7.34 -20.55
N ASN A 183 9.69 6.51 -19.77
CA ASN A 183 9.17 6.93 -18.47
C ASN A 183 10.27 7.00 -17.40
N LEU A 184 11.30 6.14 -17.47
CA LEU A 184 12.40 6.15 -16.50
C LEU A 184 13.29 7.39 -16.65
N GLU A 185 13.55 7.82 -17.89
CA GLU A 185 14.28 9.06 -18.18
C GLU A 185 13.44 10.31 -17.86
N GLN A 186 12.12 10.25 -18.06
CA GLN A 186 11.21 11.34 -17.71
C GLN A 186 11.03 11.50 -16.18
N ARG A 187 11.20 10.43 -15.39
CA ARG A 187 11.22 10.46 -13.91
C ARG A 187 12.47 11.17 -13.34
N GLN A 188 13.60 11.12 -14.04
CA GLN A 188 14.84 11.79 -13.60
C GLN A 188 14.91 13.27 -14.02
N ASN A 189 14.13 13.69 -15.02
CA ASN A 189 14.19 15.03 -15.59
C ASN A 189 13.13 16.02 -15.04
N LEU A 190 12.50 15.70 -13.90
CA LEU A 190 11.65 16.63 -13.14
C LEU A 190 12.46 17.62 -12.27
N GLY A 191 13.75 17.77 -12.57
CA GLY A 191 14.64 18.76 -11.99
C GLY A 191 14.34 20.16 -12.51
N LEU A 192 13.55 20.91 -11.72
CA LEU A 192 13.69 22.34 -11.41
C LEU A 192 14.28 23.21 -12.54
N ALA A 193 13.45 23.68 -13.47
CA ALA A 193 13.78 24.83 -14.32
C ALA A 193 13.22 26.13 -13.68
N PRO A 194 13.99 27.23 -13.60
CA PRO A 194 13.52 28.48 -13.00
C PRO A 194 12.46 29.13 -13.89
N VAL A 195 11.34 29.52 -13.28
CA VAL A 195 10.32 30.37 -13.90
C VAL A 195 10.96 31.71 -14.30
N PRO A 196 10.82 32.18 -15.55
CA PRO A 196 11.30 33.51 -15.93
C PRO A 196 10.35 34.56 -15.35
N THR A 197 10.86 35.34 -14.40
CA THR A 197 10.28 36.59 -13.90
C THR A 197 10.05 37.58 -15.04
N GLY A 198 8.79 37.70 -15.46
CA GLY A 198 8.32 38.71 -16.42
C GLY A 198 7.70 39.90 -15.70
N ASN A 199 8.46 40.99 -15.63
CA ASN A 199 8.10 42.29 -15.03
C ASN A 199 6.74 42.83 -15.51
N LYS A 200 5.89 43.25 -14.57
CA LYS A 200 4.83 44.23 -14.83
C LYS A 200 4.99 45.42 -13.88
N SER A 201 5.47 46.51 -14.45
CA SER A 201 5.46 47.85 -13.88
C SER A 201 4.00 48.27 -13.62
N THR A 202 3.71 48.84 -12.46
CA THR A 202 2.46 49.56 -12.23
C THR A 202 2.77 50.90 -11.58
N THR A 203 2.56 51.93 -12.39
CA THR A 203 2.50 53.34 -12.04
C THR A 203 1.46 53.56 -10.94
N LYS A 204 1.87 54.23 -9.86
CA LYS A 204 1.00 54.59 -8.73
C LYS A 204 0.14 55.80 -9.08
N THR A 205 -1.17 55.68 -8.88
CA THR A 205 -2.09 56.81 -8.64
C THR A 205 -3.01 56.43 -7.47
N PRO A 206 -3.33 57.34 -6.53
CA PRO A 206 -4.03 56.98 -5.30
C PRO A 206 -5.54 57.17 -5.44
N GLN A 207 -6.34 56.09 -5.49
CA GLN A 207 -7.81 56.22 -5.52
C GLN A 207 -8.58 55.07 -4.82
N SER A 208 -9.42 55.49 -3.86
CA SER A 208 -10.61 54.86 -3.26
C SER A 208 -10.54 53.39 -2.81
N GLU A 209 -10.82 53.17 -1.52
CA GLU A 209 -10.81 51.88 -0.82
C GLU A 209 -11.70 50.78 -1.48
N THR A 210 -12.74 51.17 -2.22
CA THR A 210 -13.64 50.28 -2.99
C THR A 210 -12.93 49.52 -4.12
N THR A 211 -11.88 50.12 -4.71
CA THR A 211 -11.04 49.45 -5.72
C THR A 211 -10.16 48.37 -5.08
N GLY A 212 -9.79 48.55 -3.82
CA GLY A 212 -8.89 47.66 -3.11
C GLY A 212 -9.48 46.27 -2.87
N ALA A 213 -10.76 46.19 -2.50
CA ALA A 213 -11.44 44.92 -2.28
C ALA A 213 -11.57 44.10 -3.57
N LEU A 214 -12.04 44.74 -4.65
CA LEU A 214 -12.13 44.08 -5.97
C LEU A 214 -10.77 43.64 -6.49
N GLN A 215 -9.75 44.49 -6.39
CA GLN A 215 -8.39 44.14 -6.80
C GLN A 215 -7.84 42.97 -5.97
N LYS A 216 -8.11 42.95 -4.66
CA LYS A 216 -7.67 41.86 -3.78
C LYS A 216 -8.37 40.54 -4.12
N VAL A 217 -9.67 40.58 -4.40
CA VAL A 217 -10.41 39.40 -4.89
C VAL A 217 -9.83 38.90 -6.21
N GLU A 218 -9.50 39.78 -7.16
CA GLU A 218 -8.91 39.38 -8.44
C GLU A 218 -7.52 38.75 -8.27
N VAL A 219 -6.70 39.28 -7.35
CA VAL A 219 -5.41 38.68 -6.98
C VAL A 219 -5.61 37.29 -6.40
N GLU A 220 -6.55 37.09 -5.47
CA GLU A 220 -6.81 35.77 -4.91
C GLU A 220 -7.43 34.81 -5.94
N LYS A 221 -8.23 35.31 -6.87
CA LYS A 221 -8.73 34.52 -7.99
C LYS A 221 -7.59 34.02 -8.88
N THR A 222 -6.62 34.88 -9.20
CA THR A 222 -5.44 34.46 -9.98
C THR A 222 -4.67 33.36 -9.23
N LYS A 223 -4.47 33.49 -7.91
CA LYS A 223 -3.84 32.44 -7.10
C LYS A 223 -4.65 31.14 -7.08
N GLN A 224 -5.97 31.23 -7.02
CA GLN A 224 -6.85 30.06 -7.10
C GLN A 224 -6.70 29.37 -8.45
N ASP A 225 -6.72 30.12 -9.56
CA ASP A 225 -6.58 29.57 -10.90
C ASP A 225 -5.22 28.88 -11.09
N ASP A 226 -4.14 29.50 -10.62
CA ASP A 226 -2.79 28.90 -10.64
C ASP A 226 -2.75 27.60 -9.81
N ALA A 227 -3.25 27.63 -8.57
CA ALA A 227 -3.24 26.47 -7.68
C ALA A 227 -4.17 25.33 -8.17
N LEU A 228 -5.28 25.66 -8.83
CA LEU A 228 -6.18 24.68 -9.47
C LEU A 228 -5.53 24.06 -10.72
N SER A 229 -4.79 24.85 -11.49
CA SER A 229 -3.99 24.35 -12.61
C SER A 229 -2.93 23.35 -12.14
N ASP A 230 -2.18 23.70 -11.08
CA ASP A 230 -1.20 22.80 -10.46
C ASP A 230 -1.88 21.54 -9.93
N LEU A 231 -2.98 21.66 -9.20
CA LEU A 231 -3.74 20.52 -8.71
C LEU A 231 -4.21 19.61 -9.85
N SER A 232 -4.68 20.17 -10.96
CA SER A 232 -5.07 19.42 -12.16
C SER A 232 -3.91 18.62 -12.75
N ASN A 233 -2.72 19.23 -12.82
CA ASN A 233 -1.51 18.54 -13.29
C ASN A 233 -1.16 17.34 -12.39
N ILE A 234 -1.19 17.54 -11.06
CA ILE A 234 -0.93 16.46 -10.10
C ILE A 234 -1.95 15.33 -10.22
N LEU A 235 -3.23 15.67 -10.37
CA LEU A 235 -4.28 14.66 -10.59
C LEU A 235 -4.05 13.88 -11.89
N GLY A 236 -3.53 14.53 -12.92
CA GLY A 236 -3.08 13.88 -14.15
C GLY A 236 -1.96 12.87 -13.91
N ASP A 237 -0.93 13.25 -13.14
CA ASP A 237 0.17 12.36 -12.77
C ASP A 237 -0.31 11.18 -11.92
N LEU A 238 -1.15 11.45 -10.91
CA LEU A 238 -1.75 10.43 -10.04
C LEU A 238 -2.58 9.41 -10.85
N LYS A 239 -3.33 9.87 -11.85
CA LYS A 239 -4.07 8.99 -12.76
C LYS A 239 -3.13 8.08 -13.54
N ASN A 240 -2.05 8.62 -14.10
CA ASN A 240 -1.09 7.83 -14.86
C ASN A 240 -0.43 6.77 -13.96
N MET A 241 0.03 7.17 -12.77
CA MET A 241 0.59 6.24 -11.79
C MET A 241 -0.41 5.17 -11.37
N ALA A 242 -1.70 5.50 -11.19
CA ALA A 242 -2.72 4.51 -10.86
C ALA A 242 -2.95 3.49 -11.98
N VAL A 243 -2.91 3.92 -13.25
CA VAL A 243 -3.00 3.02 -14.41
C VAL A 243 -1.77 2.10 -14.49
N ASP A 244 -0.58 2.64 -14.24
CA ASP A 244 0.68 1.88 -14.23
C ASP A 244 0.69 0.86 -13.09
N MET A 245 0.30 1.26 -11.87
CA MET A 245 0.14 0.36 -10.72
C MET A 245 -0.87 -0.76 -11.01
N GLY A 246 -2.02 -0.42 -11.60
CA GLY A 246 -3.05 -1.41 -11.95
C GLY A 246 -2.56 -2.43 -12.99
N SER A 247 -1.79 -1.97 -13.97
CA SER A 247 -1.21 -2.84 -15.00
C SER A 247 -0.14 -3.76 -14.44
N GLU A 248 0.74 -3.26 -13.58
CA GLU A 248 1.78 -4.07 -12.92
C GLU A 248 1.18 -5.07 -11.94
N LEU A 249 0.16 -4.71 -11.16
CA LEU A 249 -0.57 -5.65 -10.29
C LEU A 249 -1.21 -6.79 -11.09
N ASN A 250 -1.87 -6.48 -12.21
CA ASN A 250 -2.47 -7.50 -13.07
C ASN A 250 -1.40 -8.43 -13.68
N ARG A 251 -0.24 -7.89 -14.06
CA ARG A 251 0.90 -8.67 -14.54
C ARG A 251 1.45 -9.59 -13.44
N GLN A 252 1.64 -9.07 -12.24
CA GLN A 252 2.13 -9.83 -11.09
C GLN A 252 1.17 -10.93 -10.65
N ASN A 253 -0.14 -10.66 -10.62
CA ASN A 253 -1.15 -11.66 -10.27
C ASN A 253 -1.07 -12.88 -11.20
N LYS A 254 -1.01 -12.64 -12.52
CA LYS A 254 -0.81 -13.72 -13.50
C LYS A 254 0.51 -14.46 -13.24
N ALA A 255 1.60 -13.74 -13.00
CA ALA A 255 2.88 -14.38 -12.70
C ALA A 255 2.81 -15.24 -11.42
N LEU A 256 2.10 -14.80 -10.39
CA LEU A 256 1.90 -15.55 -9.15
C LEU A 256 1.07 -16.83 -9.34
N ASP A 257 0.00 -16.78 -10.15
CA ASP A 257 -0.78 -17.99 -10.49
C ASP A 257 0.14 -19.06 -11.10
N HIS A 258 0.99 -18.65 -12.03
CA HIS A 258 1.97 -19.54 -12.66
C HIS A 258 3.04 -20.05 -11.67
N VAL A 259 3.56 -19.20 -10.76
CA VAL A 259 4.48 -19.67 -9.70
C VAL A 259 3.80 -20.70 -8.81
N SER A 260 2.55 -20.43 -8.40
CA SER A 260 1.80 -21.30 -7.50
C SER A 260 1.66 -22.70 -8.10
N ASP A 261 1.27 -22.75 -9.38
CA ASP A 261 1.30 -23.99 -10.13
C ASP A 261 2.71 -24.57 -10.07
N ASP A 262 3.75 -23.91 -10.60
CA ASP A 262 5.12 -24.45 -10.66
C ASP A 262 5.60 -25.06 -9.33
N VAL A 263 5.35 -24.39 -8.22
CA VAL A 263 5.66 -24.87 -6.87
C VAL A 263 4.90 -26.15 -6.49
N ASP A 264 3.61 -26.28 -6.84
CA ASP A 264 2.82 -27.49 -6.57
C ASP A 264 3.36 -28.72 -7.31
N GLU A 265 3.82 -28.57 -8.56
CA GLU A 265 4.43 -29.67 -9.31
C GLU A 265 5.78 -30.05 -8.71
N LEU A 266 6.62 -29.07 -8.38
CA LEU A 266 7.89 -29.31 -7.69
C LEU A 266 7.66 -30.05 -6.37
N ASN A 267 6.67 -29.65 -5.57
CA ASN A 267 6.33 -30.30 -4.31
C ASN A 267 5.90 -31.76 -4.52
N SER A 268 5.06 -32.03 -5.53
CA SER A 268 4.65 -33.39 -5.90
C SER A 268 5.85 -34.26 -6.29
N ARG A 269 6.74 -33.74 -7.13
CA ARG A 269 7.94 -34.44 -7.61
C ARG A 269 8.96 -34.70 -6.51
N VAL A 270 9.23 -33.71 -5.66
CA VAL A 270 10.09 -33.85 -4.48
C VAL A 270 9.57 -34.96 -3.56
N LYS A 271 8.26 -35.01 -3.29
CA LYS A 271 7.63 -36.08 -2.50
C LYS A 271 7.84 -37.45 -3.14
N GLY A 272 7.65 -37.56 -4.46
CA GLY A 272 7.88 -38.78 -5.22
C GLY A 272 9.34 -39.25 -5.15
N ALA A 273 10.29 -38.34 -5.37
CA ALA A 273 11.73 -38.60 -5.28
C ALA A 273 12.13 -39.04 -3.87
N ASN A 274 11.63 -38.38 -2.83
CA ASN A 274 11.89 -38.75 -1.43
C ASN A 274 11.33 -40.14 -1.10
N GLN A 275 10.12 -40.47 -1.56
CA GLN A 275 9.55 -41.81 -1.37
C GLN A 275 10.38 -42.89 -2.07
N ARG A 276 10.87 -42.61 -3.29
CA ARG A 276 11.78 -43.51 -4.02
C ARG A 276 13.08 -43.70 -3.25
N ALA A 277 13.71 -42.63 -2.79
CA ALA A 277 14.94 -42.67 -2.02
C ALA A 277 14.78 -43.55 -0.75
N ARG A 278 13.69 -43.38 0.00
CA ARG A 278 13.36 -44.21 1.18
C ARG A 278 13.26 -45.70 0.86
N ARG A 279 12.55 -46.04 -0.22
CA ARG A 279 12.44 -47.44 -0.68
C ARG A 279 13.79 -48.05 -1.08
N LEU A 280 14.69 -47.26 -1.67
CA LEU A 280 16.03 -47.75 -2.05
C LEU A 280 16.91 -48.05 -0.84
N ILE A 281 16.75 -47.30 0.25
CA ILE A 281 17.50 -47.53 1.50
C ILE A 281 16.79 -48.52 2.46
N GLY A 282 15.68 -49.12 2.04
CA GLY A 282 14.94 -50.10 2.84
C GLY A 282 14.28 -49.53 4.11
N LYS A 283 13.95 -48.23 4.13
CA LYS A 283 13.23 -47.55 5.23
C LYS A 283 11.82 -47.14 4.82
#